data_AF-A0A0A2L8T1-F1
#
_entry.id   AF-A0A0A2L8T1-F1
#
_cell.length_a   1.000
_cell.length_b   1.000
_cell.length_c   1.000
_cell.angle_alpha   90.00
_cell.angle_beta   90.00
_cell.angle_gamma   90.00
#
_symmetry.space_group_name_H-M   'P 1'
#
loop_
_entity.id
_entity.type
_entity.pdbx_description
1 polymer ?
#
loop_
_entity_poly.entity_id
_entity_poly.type
_entity_poly.pdbx_seq_one_letter_code
_entity_poly.pdbx_strand_id
1 'polypeptide(L)'
;MAEADPHPDSNNSVSLLLLGDPGCGKSTFLTGRLSLPGPSNTDSNTLELLRDGDQPFIYDIRFSKKTFTLKLYDTSNPNQHWTSLRPDLVVLAFDISNRDTLAGLKEASLTYTYLK
;
A
#
# COMPACT_ATOMS: atom_id res chain seq x y z
N MET A 1 -29.41 13.31 31.26
CA MET A 1 -29.23 13.25 29.79
C MET A 1 -27.74 13.18 29.58
N ALA A 2 -27.20 11.99 29.30
CA ALA A 2 -25.78 11.84 29.00
C ALA A 2 -25.60 12.28 27.54
N GLU A 3 -24.80 13.33 27.32
CA GLU A 3 -24.30 13.68 25.99
C GLU A 3 -23.60 12.45 25.42
N ALA A 4 -24.03 12.02 24.24
CA ALA A 4 -23.36 10.94 23.52
C ALA A 4 -21.95 11.41 23.16
N ASP A 5 -20.94 10.65 23.60
CA ASP A 5 -19.55 10.83 23.20
C ASP A 5 -19.46 10.94 21.66
N PRO A 6 -18.71 11.91 21.12
CA PRO A 6 -18.51 12.02 19.68
C PRO A 6 -17.82 10.74 19.18
N HIS A 7 -18.53 10.01 18.32
CA HIS A 7 -18.08 8.80 17.65
C HIS A 7 -16.67 8.99 17.07
N PRO A 8 -15.64 8.21 17.45
CA PRO A 8 -14.29 8.36 16.91
C PRO A 8 -14.15 7.71 15.53
N ASP A 9 -15.14 7.91 14.66
CA ASP A 9 -15.11 7.45 13.27
C ASP A 9 -14.72 8.62 12.35
N SER A 10 -13.72 9.39 12.76
CA SER A 10 -12.91 10.06 11.74
C SER A 10 -12.25 8.94 10.96
N ASN A 11 -12.79 8.63 9.78
CA ASN A 11 -12.27 7.63 8.83
C ASN A 11 -10.77 7.85 8.61
N ASN A 12 -9.95 7.26 9.47
CA ASN A 12 -8.52 7.51 9.56
C ASN A 12 -7.79 6.61 8.54
N SER A 13 -8.41 6.43 7.38
CA SER A 13 -7.88 5.62 6.31
C SER A 13 -7.04 6.47 5.37
N VAL A 14 -5.89 5.92 4.97
CA VAL A 14 -4.96 6.55 4.06
C VAL A 14 -4.69 5.58 2.93
N SER A 15 -4.89 6.02 1.70
CA SER A 15 -4.66 5.24 0.49
C SER A 15 -3.26 5.49 -0.06
N LEU A 16 -2.52 4.42 -0.31
CA LEU A 16 -1.15 4.44 -0.80
C LEU A 16 -1.07 3.69 -2.13
N LEU A 17 -0.44 4.30 -3.13
CA LEU A 17 -0.07 3.62 -4.38
C LEU A 17 1.44 3.36 -4.40
N LEU A 18 1.84 2.11 -4.56
CA LEU A 18 3.23 1.73 -4.83
C LEU A 18 3.44 1.76 -6.35
N LEU A 19 4.22 2.72 -6.84
CA LEU A 19 4.49 2.92 -8.26
C LEU A 19 5.93 2.52 -8.58
N GLY A 20 6.11 1.71 -9.64
CA GLY A 20 7.43 1.30 -10.11
C GLY A 20 7.36 0.09 -11.05
N ASP A 21 8.48 -0.22 -11.69
CA ASP A 21 8.56 -1.27 -12.70
C ASP A 21 8.34 -2.69 -12.14
N PRO A 22 7.95 -3.66 -12.98
CA PRO A 22 7.93 -5.07 -12.59
C PRO A 22 9.28 -5.52 -12.01
N GLY A 23 9.25 -6.28 -10.92
CA GLY A 23 10.47 -6.82 -10.29
C GLY A 23 11.20 -5.88 -9.33
N CYS A 24 10.78 -4.62 -9.15
CA CYS A 24 11.42 -3.71 -8.18
C CYS A 24 11.07 -3.98 -6.70
N GLY A 25 10.36 -5.08 -6.40
CA GLY A 25 10.11 -5.55 -5.03
C GLY A 25 8.87 -4.99 -4.34
N LYS A 26 7.94 -4.31 -5.05
CA LYS A 26 6.70 -3.74 -4.48
C LYS A 26 5.89 -4.77 -3.68
N SER A 27 5.54 -5.89 -4.29
CA SER A 27 4.72 -6.93 -3.64
C SER A 27 5.48 -7.63 -2.50
N THR A 28 6.82 -7.77 -2.61
CA THR A 28 7.67 -8.28 -1.52
C THR A 28 7.73 -7.32 -0.34
N PHE A 29 7.73 -6.01 -0.60
CA PHE A 29 7.68 -4.99 0.45
C PHE A 29 6.36 -5.07 1.26
N LEU A 30 5.25 -5.38 0.59
CA LEU A 30 3.94 -5.57 1.21
C LEU A 30 3.87 -6.84 2.09
N THR A 31 4.41 -7.96 1.62
CA THR A 31 4.33 -9.26 2.33
C THR A 31 5.34 -9.41 3.46
N GLY A 32 6.54 -8.85 3.32
CA GLY A 32 7.66 -9.14 4.24
C GLY A 32 7.90 -8.09 5.33
N ARG A 33 7.27 -6.91 5.27
CA ARG A 33 7.59 -5.79 6.18
C ARG A 33 6.38 -5.10 6.83
N LEU A 34 5.18 -5.20 6.24
CA LEU A 34 3.96 -4.57 6.78
C LEU A 34 3.08 -5.53 7.58
N SER A 35 3.27 -6.83 7.41
CA SER A 35 2.76 -7.89 8.29
C SER A 35 3.48 -7.79 9.64
N LEU A 36 2.99 -6.90 10.51
CA LEU A 36 3.45 -6.84 11.90
C LEU A 36 3.18 -8.20 12.58
N PRO A 37 4.07 -8.68 13.45
CA PRO A 37 3.82 -9.88 14.24
C PRO A 37 2.68 -9.59 15.22
N GLY A 38 1.48 -10.09 14.92
CA GLY A 38 0.38 -10.14 15.88
C GLY A 38 0.71 -11.11 17.02
N PRO A 39 0.12 -10.95 18.21
CA PRO A 39 0.42 -11.77 19.39
C PRO A 39 -0.24 -13.17 19.36
N SER A 40 -0.57 -13.72 18.19
CA SER A 40 -1.16 -15.05 18.09
C SER A 40 -0.50 -15.91 17.03
N ASN A 41 -0.07 -17.10 17.49
CA ASN A 41 0.39 -18.26 16.74
C ASN A 41 1.81 -18.21 16.17
N THR A 42 2.73 -18.76 16.97
CA THR A 42 3.48 -19.97 16.58
C THR A 42 2.82 -20.71 15.40
N ASP A 43 3.63 -21.03 14.39
CA ASP A 43 3.28 -21.86 13.23
C ASP A 43 2.74 -21.12 12.01
N SER A 44 3.62 -20.39 11.29
CA SER A 44 3.97 -20.68 9.89
C SER A 44 4.77 -19.54 9.24
N ASN A 45 6.00 -19.84 8.81
CA ASN A 45 6.80 -19.05 7.86
C ASN A 45 6.17 -19.04 6.44
N THR A 46 4.84 -19.00 6.32
CA THR A 46 4.16 -18.88 5.04
C THR A 46 3.97 -17.41 4.77
N LEU A 47 4.81 -16.84 3.92
CA LEU A 47 4.54 -15.54 3.31
C LEU A 47 3.14 -15.62 2.70
N GLU A 48 2.18 -14.87 3.26
CA GLU A 48 0.85 -14.76 2.66
C GLU A 48 1.02 -14.23 1.24
N LEU A 49 0.67 -15.08 0.27
CA LEU A 49 0.78 -14.71 -1.14
C LEU A 49 -0.34 -13.72 -1.47
N LEU A 50 0.04 -12.45 -1.59
CA LEU A 50 -0.86 -11.39 -2.03
C LEU A 50 -1.24 -11.63 -3.50
N ARG A 51 -2.53 -11.80 -3.77
CA ARG A 51 -3.04 -11.93 -5.13
C ARG A 51 -3.33 -10.55 -5.69
N ASP A 52 -2.96 -10.31 -6.94
CA ASP A 52 -3.13 -9.00 -7.56
C ASP A 52 -4.60 -8.54 -7.59
N GLY A 53 -5.55 -9.48 -7.68
CA GLY A 53 -6.99 -9.19 -7.69
C GLY A 53 -7.58 -8.85 -6.32
N ASP A 54 -6.87 -9.10 -5.23
CA ASP A 54 -7.36 -8.85 -3.86
C ASP A 54 -7.08 -7.40 -3.40
N GLN A 55 -6.53 -6.56 -4.28
CA GLN A 55 -6.23 -5.17 -4.00
C GLN A 55 -7.50 -4.31 -3.82
N PRO A 56 -7.49 -3.32 -2.89
CA PRO A 56 -6.36 -2.90 -2.06
C PRO A 56 -6.05 -3.84 -0.91
N PHE A 57 -4.77 -3.96 -0.59
CA PHE A 57 -4.31 -4.65 0.61
C PHE A 57 -4.51 -3.76 1.83
N ILE A 58 -5.21 -4.27 2.84
CA ILE A 58 -5.63 -3.50 4.01
C ILE A 58 -4.71 -3.81 5.19
N TYR A 59 -4.16 -2.76 5.81
CA TYR A 59 -3.32 -2.88 7.01
C TYR A 59 -3.76 -1.89 8.06
N ASP A 60 -4.08 -2.37 9.27
CA ASP A 60 -4.35 -1.49 10.40
C ASP A 60 -3.09 -1.22 11.20
N ILE A 61 -2.74 0.05 11.35
CA ILE A 61 -1.58 0.50 12.11
C ILE A 61 -2.03 1.31 13.32
N ARG A 62 -1.31 1.16 14.43
CA ARG A 62 -1.59 1.89 15.68
C ARG A 62 -0.41 2.77 16.06
N PHE A 63 -0.65 4.06 16.17
CA PHE A 63 0.29 5.03 16.73
C PHE A 63 -0.25 5.54 18.06
N SER A 64 0.33 5.06 19.16
CA SER A 64 -0.08 5.41 20.53
C SER A 64 -1.59 5.16 20.73
N LYS A 65 -2.39 6.22 20.84
CA LYS A 65 -3.85 6.18 21.07
C LYS A 65 -4.69 6.28 19.79
N LYS A 66 -4.08 6.31 18.60
CA LYS A 66 -4.78 6.40 17.31
C LYS A 66 -4.54 5.17 16.45
N THR A 67 -5.60 4.70 15.82
CA THR A 67 -5.54 3.64 14.80
C THR A 67 -5.77 4.28 13.43
N PHE A 68 -5.06 3.80 12.42
CA PHE A 68 -5.19 4.20 11.02
C PHE A 68 -5.32 2.95 10.17
N THR A 69 -6.08 3.03 9.09
CA THR A 69 -6.23 1.94 8.12
C THR A 69 -5.52 2.33 6.84
N LEU A 70 -4.44 1.64 6.50
CA LEU A 70 -3.76 1.83 5.23
C LEU A 70 -4.42 0.97 4.15
N LYS A 71 -4.71 1.57 3.00
CA LYS A 71 -5.21 0.89 1.78
C LYS A 71 -4.12 0.93 0.72
N LEU A 72 -3.43 -0.18 0.50
CA LEU A 72 -2.26 -0.23 -0.37
C LEU A 72 -2.63 -0.83 -1.73
N TYR A 73 -2.21 -0.14 -2.78
CA TYR A 73 -2.35 -0.54 -4.16
C TYR A 73 -0.96 -0.76 -4.77
N ASP A 74 -0.83 -1.83 -5.54
CA ASP A 74 0.30 -2.15 -6.43
C ASP A 74 -0.13 -1.90 -7.90
N THR A 75 0.83 -1.80 -8.81
CA THR A 75 0.56 -1.55 -10.24
C THR A 75 0.07 -2.79 -11.00
N SER A 76 0.08 -3.96 -10.37
CA SER A 76 -0.21 -5.26 -10.99
C SER A 76 -1.69 -5.65 -11.00
N ASN A 77 -2.60 -4.80 -10.49
CA ASN A 77 -4.02 -5.15 -10.42
C ASN A 77 -4.62 -5.38 -11.83
N PRO A 78 -5.16 -6.58 -12.13
CA PRO A 78 -5.70 -6.89 -13.46
C PRO A 78 -7.04 -6.18 -13.76
N ASN A 79 -7.78 -5.79 -12.72
CA ASN A 79 -9.13 -5.26 -12.83
C ASN A 79 -9.18 -3.73 -12.80
N GLN A 80 -8.11 -3.07 -12.37
CA GLN A 80 -8.05 -1.62 -12.21
C GLN A 80 -6.66 -1.08 -12.54
N HIS A 81 -6.60 -0.22 -13.55
CA HIS A 81 -5.34 0.45 -13.88
C HIS A 81 -5.00 1.53 -12.85
N TRP A 82 -3.73 1.59 -12.43
CA TRP A 82 -3.27 2.46 -11.35
C TRP A 82 -3.45 3.97 -11.63
N THR A 83 -3.45 4.40 -12.90
CA THR A 83 -3.69 5.82 -13.26
C THR A 83 -5.09 6.31 -12.90
N SER A 84 -6.07 5.40 -12.77
CA SER A 84 -7.44 5.73 -12.36
C SER A 84 -7.57 6.03 -10.86
N LEU A 85 -6.64 5.53 -10.04
CA LEU A 85 -6.66 5.69 -8.59
C LEU A 85 -6.36 7.12 -8.18
N ARG A 86 -7.00 7.63 -7.12
CA ARG A 86 -6.64 8.91 -6.47
C ARG A 86 -6.11 8.64 -5.06
N PRO A 87 -4.88 8.09 -4.93
CA PRO A 87 -4.30 7.81 -3.63
C PRO A 87 -3.94 9.10 -2.87
N ASP A 88 -3.95 9.04 -1.54
CA ASP A 88 -3.49 10.12 -0.67
C ASP A 88 -1.95 10.26 -0.71
N LEU A 89 -1.25 9.16 -0.94
CA LEU A 89 0.21 9.10 -1.02
C LEU A 89 0.67 8.17 -2.14
N VAL A 90 1.75 8.54 -2.82
CA VAL A 90 2.44 7.68 -3.79
C VAL A 90 3.83 7.32 -3.25
N VAL A 91 4.14 6.03 -3.20
CA VAL A 91 5.45 5.49 -2.85
C VAL A 91 6.13 5.07 -4.15
N LEU A 92 7.28 5.68 -4.44
CA LEU A 92 8.05 5.40 -5.64
C LEU A 92 9.10 4.31 -5.36
N ALA A 93 9.06 3.21 -6.12
CA ALA A 93 9.92 2.04 -5.92
C ALA A 93 10.75 1.74 -7.16
N PHE A 94 12.06 1.57 -6.97
CA PHE A 94 13.00 1.15 -8.02
C PHE A 94 14.04 0.18 -7.42
N ASP A 95 14.61 -0.67 -8.26
CA ASP A 95 15.69 -1.57 -7.89
C ASP A 95 17.05 -0.88 -8.11
N ILE A 96 17.83 -0.73 -7.05
CA ILE A 96 19.17 -0.12 -7.10
C ILE A 96 20.17 -0.93 -7.95
N SER A 97 19.96 -2.24 -8.07
CA SER A 97 20.74 -3.12 -8.94
C SER A 97 20.28 -2.97 -10.39
N ASN A 98 18.98 -2.76 -10.54
CA ASN A 98 18.16 -2.44 -11.70
C ASN A 98 18.10 -0.96 -12.17
N ARG A 99 19.18 -0.28 -12.61
CA ARG A 99 19.08 1.17 -12.92
C ARG A 99 18.02 1.56 -13.97
N ASP A 100 17.66 0.68 -14.89
CA ASP A 100 16.62 0.98 -15.88
C ASP A 100 15.25 1.18 -15.21
N THR A 101 15.02 0.51 -14.07
CA THR A 101 13.78 0.69 -13.29
C THR A 101 13.62 2.11 -12.72
N LEU A 102 14.72 2.85 -12.54
CA LEU A 102 14.65 4.27 -12.17
C LEU A 102 14.21 5.14 -13.36
N ALA A 103 14.61 4.78 -14.58
CA ALA A 103 14.17 5.48 -15.78
C ALA A 103 12.67 5.25 -16.02
N GLY A 104 12.19 4.00 -15.92
CA GLY A 104 10.78 3.67 -15.99
C GLY A 104 9.95 4.38 -14.92
N LEU A 105 10.45 4.42 -13.67
CA LEU A 105 9.82 5.15 -12.57
C LEU A 105 9.70 6.66 -12.85
N LYS A 106 10.70 7.27 -13.50
CA LYS A 106 10.67 8.68 -13.88
C LYS A 106 9.55 8.95 -14.90
N GLU A 107 9.40 8.08 -15.90
CA GLU A 107 8.33 8.18 -16.90
C GLU A 107 6.94 7.95 -16.28
N ALA A 108 6.81 6.95 -15.41
CA ALA A 108 5.57 6.67 -14.70
C ALA A 108 5.17 7.83 -13.76
N SER A 109 6.14 8.44 -13.06
CA SER A 109 5.90 9.60 -12.18
C SER A 109 5.45 10.83 -12.96
N LEU A 110 6.04 11.09 -14.13
CA LEU A 110 5.55 12.15 -15.03
C LEU A 110 4.12 11.86 -15.47
N THR A 111 3.85 10.63 -15.93
CA THR A 111 2.50 10.21 -16.36
C THR A 111 1.46 10.43 -15.26
N TYR A 112 1.75 10.03 -14.02
CA TYR A 112 0.87 10.28 -12.88
C TYR A 112 0.61 11.78 -12.67
N THR A 113 1.67 12.59 -12.70
CA THR A 113 1.59 14.03 -12.48
C THR A 113 0.74 14.74 -13.54
N TYR A 114 0.82 14.31 -14.81
CA TYR A 114 0.04 14.93 -15.89
C TYR A 114 -1.44 14.50 -15.92
N LEU A 115 -1.77 13.33 -15.36
CA LEU A 115 -3.14 12.80 -15.36
C LEU A 115 -3.96 13.20 -14.12
N LYS A 116 -3.36 13.90 -13.16
CA LYS A 116 -4.00 14.36 -11.93
C LYS A 116 -4.14 15.88 -11.90
#